data_AF-A0A4Q9KD46-F1
#
_entry.id   AF-A0A4Q9KD46-F1
#
_cell.length_a   1.000
_cell.length_b   1.000
_cell.length_c   1.000
_cell.angle_alpha   90.00
_cell.angle_beta   90.00
_cell.angle_gamma   90.00
#
_symmetry.space_group_name_H-M   'P 1'
#
loop_
_entity.id
_entity.type
_entity.pdbx_description
1 polymer ?
#
loop_
_entity_poly.entity_id
_entity_poly.type
_entity_poly.pdbx_seq_one_letter_code
_entity_poly.pdbx_strand_id
1 'polypeptide(L)'
;MSKQRDAELALVGITGATPNQRRLLPVLEATILTVTAAIPAAAALGVMLGFLVVSFRAAGLVPGIDVPASAWLLGVGVTGLIMVAATFLPTLSALRLPEPRVVARLAAE
;
A
#
# COMPACT_ATOMS: atom_id res chain seq x y z
N MET A 1 -12.14 11.51 -1.96
CA MET A 1 -11.46 10.43 -1.21
C MET A 1 -10.91 10.91 0.13
N SER A 2 -10.03 11.93 0.21
CA SER A 2 -9.44 12.34 1.52
C SER A 2 -10.48 12.75 2.57
N LYS A 3 -11.46 13.59 2.22
CA LYS A 3 -12.51 14.05 3.17
C LYS A 3 -13.36 12.91 3.75
N GLN A 4 -13.75 11.94 2.92
CA GLN A 4 -14.50 10.75 3.36
C GLN A 4 -13.68 9.92 4.35
N ARG A 5 -12.41 9.68 4.02
CA ARG A 5 -11.48 8.95 4.87
C ARG A 5 -11.16 9.68 6.17
N ASP A 6 -11.08 11.00 6.14
CA ASP A 6 -10.92 11.83 7.33
C ASP A 6 -12.13 11.71 8.26
N ALA A 7 -13.35 11.64 7.70
CA ALA A 7 -14.57 11.40 8.46
C ALA A 7 -14.63 9.98 9.03
N GLU A 8 -14.23 8.95 8.28
CA GLU A 8 -14.09 7.58 8.79
C GLU A 8 -13.11 7.52 9.97
N LEU A 9 -11.94 8.14 9.85
CA LEU A 9 -10.97 8.22 10.95
C LEU A 9 -11.51 9.00 12.15
N ALA A 10 -12.32 10.04 11.94
CA ALA A 10 -12.97 10.79 13.02
C ALA A 10 -14.05 9.96 13.72
N LEU A 11 -14.88 9.22 12.97
CA LEU A 11 -15.88 8.30 13.51
C LEU A 11 -15.23 7.22 14.37
N VAL A 12 -14.11 6.64 13.90
CA VAL A 12 -13.34 5.67 14.68
C VAL A 12 -12.86 6.26 16.00
N GLY A 13 -12.46 7.53 16.02
CA GLY A 13 -12.13 8.26 17.25
C GLY A 13 -13.32 8.43 18.20
N ILE A 14 -14.48 8.83 17.66
CA ILE A 14 -15.73 8.97 18.43
C ILE A 14 -16.15 7.64 19.05
N THR A 15 -15.94 6.52 18.35
CA THR A 15 -16.23 5.17 18.88
C THR A 15 -15.22 4.68 19.94
N GLY A 16 -14.23 5.49 20.31
CA GLY A 16 -13.30 5.21 21.40
C GLY A 16 -11.88 4.86 20.99
N ALA A 17 -11.51 4.98 19.70
CA ALA A 17 -10.14 4.73 19.27
C ALA A 17 -9.19 5.84 19.75
N THR A 18 -8.04 5.43 20.29
CA THR A 18 -7.00 6.37 20.72
C THR A 18 -6.37 7.10 19.52
N PRO A 19 -5.78 8.31 19.72
CA PRO A 19 -5.09 9.04 18.66
C PRO A 19 -3.98 8.24 17.97
N ASN A 20 -3.31 7.35 18.71
CA ASN A 20 -2.25 6.49 18.16
C ASN A 20 -2.84 5.40 17.25
N GLN A 21 -3.96 4.78 17.62
CA GLN A 21 -4.65 3.79 16.78
C GLN A 21 -5.14 4.42 15.48
N ARG A 22 -5.67 5.65 15.54
CA ARG A 22 -6.10 6.41 14.36
C ARG A 22 -4.95 6.70 13.39
N ARG A 23 -3.73 6.92 13.90
CA ARG A 23 -2.51 7.11 13.08
C ARG A 23 -2.00 5.81 12.48
N LEU A 24 -2.13 4.69 13.19
CA LEU A 24 -1.69 3.38 12.73
C LEU A 24 -2.60 2.79 11.65
N LEU A 25 -3.89 3.14 11.65
CA LEU A 25 -4.88 2.60 10.73
C LEU A 25 -4.50 2.78 9.24
N PRO A 26 -4.13 3.99 8.76
CA PRO A 26 -3.69 4.18 7.37
C PRO A 26 -2.36 3.47 7.06
N VAL A 27 -1.48 3.31 8.04
CA VAL A 27 -0.20 2.60 7.87
C VAL A 27 -0.43 1.10 7.70
N LEU A 28 -1.33 0.52 8.51
CA LEU A 28 -1.73 -0.88 8.39
C LEU A 28 -2.40 -1.16 7.05
N GLU A 29 -3.29 -0.28 6.60
CA GLU A 29 -3.91 -0.41 5.28
C GLU A 29 -2.87 -0.40 4.16
N ALA A 30 -1.97 0.58 4.16
CA ALA A 30 -0.89 0.64 3.17
C ALA A 30 -0.02 -0.63 3.20
N THR A 31 0.24 -1.17 4.39
CA THR A 31 1.00 -2.42 4.56
C THR A 31 0.25 -3.61 3.97
N ILE A 32 -1.04 -3.75 4.28
CA ILE A 32 -1.89 -4.82 3.73
C ILE A 32 -1.93 -4.74 2.20
N LEU A 33 -2.13 -3.54 1.64
CA LEU A 33 -2.15 -3.33 0.19
C LEU A 33 -0.80 -3.71 -0.43
N THR A 34 0.31 -3.31 0.18
CA THR A 34 1.66 -3.63 -0.32
C THR A 34 1.93 -5.13 -0.31
N VAL A 35 1.63 -5.82 0.80
CA VAL A 35 1.83 -7.27 0.92
C VAL A 35 0.93 -8.02 -0.05
N THR A 36 -0.34 -7.60 -0.15
CA THR A 36 -1.30 -8.23 -1.07
C THR A 36 -0.90 -8.04 -2.53
N ALA A 37 -0.33 -6.88 -2.89
CA ALA A 37 0.16 -6.60 -4.24
C ALA A 37 1.48 -7.32 -4.57
N ALA A 38 2.31 -7.61 -3.57
CA ALA A 38 3.57 -8.33 -3.78
C ALA A 38 3.35 -9.78 -4.26
N ILE A 39 2.26 -10.42 -3.85
CA ILE A 39 1.91 -11.79 -4.23
C ILE A 39 1.66 -11.93 -5.76
N PRO A 40 0.72 -11.19 -6.38
CA PRO A 40 0.50 -11.26 -7.82
C PRO A 40 1.70 -10.72 -8.60
N ALA A 41 2.46 -9.75 -8.06
CA ALA A 41 3.70 -9.30 -8.70
C ALA A 41 4.74 -10.43 -8.79
N ALA A 42 4.93 -11.20 -7.71
CA ALA A 42 5.83 -12.35 -7.71
C ALA A 42 5.36 -13.44 -8.68
N ALA A 43 4.04 -13.71 -8.71
CA ALA A 43 3.45 -14.65 -9.66
C ALA A 43 3.67 -14.22 -11.11
N ALA A 44 3.43 -12.94 -11.44
CA ALA A 44 3.64 -12.39 -12.77
C ALA A 44 5.11 -12.48 -13.20
N LEU A 45 6.05 -12.17 -12.29
CA LEU A 45 7.47 -12.34 -12.53
C LEU A 45 7.80 -13.81 -12.82
N GLY A 46 7.27 -14.74 -12.02
CA GLY A 46 7.47 -16.18 -12.22
C GLY A 46 6.96 -16.67 -13.59
N VAL A 47 5.78 -16.23 -14.01
CA VAL A 47 5.21 -16.55 -15.33
C VAL A 47 6.10 -16.00 -16.45
N MET A 48 6.54 -14.75 -16.34
CA MET A 48 7.42 -14.11 -17.32
C MET A 48 8.75 -14.84 -17.46
N LEU A 49 9.39 -15.19 -16.35
CA LEU A 49 10.65 -15.94 -16.35
C LEU A 49 10.45 -17.36 -16.91
N GLY A 50 9.36 -18.03 -16.54
CA GLY A 50 9.01 -19.35 -17.08
C GLY A 50 8.84 -19.33 -18.60
N PHE A 51 8.13 -18.32 -19.12
CA PHE A 51 8.02 -18.10 -20.57
C PHE A 51 9.38 -17.89 -21.22
N LEU A 52 10.22 -17.02 -20.63
CA LEU A 52 11.57 -16.76 -21.15
C LEU A 52 12.41 -18.03 -21.24
N VAL A 53 12.36 -18.90 -20.22
CA VAL A 53 13.07 -20.18 -20.23
C VAL A 53 12.63 -21.06 -21.39
N VAL A 54 11.32 -21.17 -21.62
CA VAL A 54 10.76 -21.97 -22.71
C VAL A 54 11.20 -21.42 -24.07
N SER A 55 11.11 -20.10 -24.26
CA SER A 55 11.47 -19.45 -25.53
C SER A 55 12.96 -19.60 -25.87
N PHE A 56 13.85 -19.40 -24.90
CA PHE A 56 15.29 -19.54 -25.13
C PHE A 56 15.68 -20.98 -25.45
N ARG A 57 15.10 -21.96 -24.74
CA ARG A 57 15.32 -23.38 -25.03
C ARG A 57 14.84 -23.77 -26.43
N ALA A 58 13.70 -23.24 -26.87
CA ALA A 58 13.21 -23.45 -28.22
C ALA A 58 14.16 -22.88 -29.30
N ALA A 59 14.91 -21.83 -28.96
CA ALA A 59 15.96 -21.25 -29.81
C ALA A 59 17.34 -21.95 -29.70
N GLY A 60 17.44 -23.05 -28.94
CA GLY A 60 18.71 -23.76 -28.70
C GLY A 60 19.67 -23.04 -27.74
N LEU A 61 19.17 -22.04 -27.00
CA LEU A 61 19.95 -21.25 -26.04
C LEU A 61 19.65 -21.67 -24.60
N VAL A 62 20.65 -21.55 -23.72
CA VAL A 62 20.47 -21.75 -22.27
C VAL A 62 20.42 -20.37 -21.60
N PRO A 63 19.28 -19.96 -21.04
CA PRO A 63 19.17 -18.65 -20.40
C PRO A 63 19.85 -18.66 -19.02
N GLY A 64 20.72 -17.67 -18.79
CA GLY A 64 21.20 -17.34 -17.45
C GLY A 64 20.22 -16.39 -16.78
N ILE A 65 19.46 -16.89 -15.80
CA ILE A 65 18.53 -16.07 -15.02
C ILE A 65 19.15 -15.83 -13.65
N ASP A 66 19.50 -14.59 -13.39
CA ASP A 66 19.89 -14.11 -12.07
C ASP A 66 18.88 -13.06 -11.62
N VAL A 67 18.10 -13.39 -10.59
CA VAL A 67 17.10 -12.49 -10.00
C VAL A 67 17.59 -12.15 -8.60
N PRO A 68 18.29 -11.02 -8.42
CA PRO A 68 18.81 -10.65 -7.12
C PRO A 68 17.66 -10.37 -6.15
N ALA A 69 17.59 -11.16 -5.08
CA ALA A 69 16.57 -11.00 -4.04
C ALA A 69 16.58 -9.60 -3.42
N SER A 70 17.75 -8.95 -3.37
CA SER A 70 17.90 -7.57 -2.92
C SER A 70 17.13 -6.58 -3.79
N ALA A 71 17.14 -6.73 -5.11
CA ALA A 71 16.38 -5.85 -6.01
C ALA A 71 14.87 -6.00 -5.81
N TRP A 72 14.41 -7.24 -5.60
CA TRP A 72 13.01 -7.50 -5.28
C TRP A 72 12.60 -6.88 -3.94
N LEU A 73 13.36 -7.13 -2.88
CA LEU A 73 13.10 -6.59 -1.55
C LEU A 73 13.15 -5.05 -1.53
N LEU A 74 14.11 -4.45 -2.25
CA LEU A 74 14.18 -3.00 -2.40
C LEU A 74 12.96 -2.46 -3.15
N GLY A 75 12.56 -3.09 -4.25
CA GLY A 75 11.37 -2.69 -5.02
C GLY A 75 10.10 -2.73 -4.17
N VAL A 76 9.86 -3.84 -3.46
CA VAL A 76 8.72 -3.98 -2.55
C VAL A 76 8.81 -2.97 -1.39
N GLY A 77 9.99 -2.81 -0.78
CA GLY A 77 10.20 -1.88 0.33
C GLY A 77 9.97 -0.43 -0.05
N VAL A 78 10.55 0.03 -1.16
CA VAL A 78 10.37 1.40 -1.67
C VAL A 78 8.91 1.65 -2.04
N THR A 79 8.27 0.71 -2.75
CA THR A 79 6.86 0.83 -3.10
C THR A 79 5.97 0.86 -1.86
N GLY A 80 6.28 0.04 -0.86
CA GLY A 80 5.60 0.04 0.44
C GLY A 80 5.72 1.36 1.17
N LEU A 81 6.92 1.97 1.20
CA LEU A 81 7.12 3.30 1.78
C LEU A 81 6.33 4.38 1.03
N ILE A 82 6.29 4.31 -0.31
CA ILE A 82 5.49 5.20 -1.14
C ILE A 82 4.00 5.03 -0.82
N MET A 83 3.52 3.79 -0.69
CA MET A 83 2.13 3.50 -0.33
C MET A 83 1.78 4.04 1.05
N VAL A 84 2.65 3.82 2.05
CA VAL A 84 2.45 4.39 3.40
C VAL A 84 2.37 5.90 3.32
N ALA A 85 3.30 6.56 2.62
CA ALA A 85 3.25 8.00 2.44
C ALA A 85 1.97 8.46 1.75
N ALA A 86 1.59 7.84 0.63
CA ALA A 86 0.39 8.19 -0.13
C ALA A 86 -0.90 8.02 0.68
N THR A 87 -0.95 7.04 1.59
CA THR A 87 -2.14 6.73 2.38
C THR A 87 -2.21 7.55 3.68
N PHE A 88 -1.06 7.84 4.29
CA PHE A 88 -0.97 8.50 5.59
C PHE A 88 -0.87 10.03 5.49
N LEU A 89 -0.02 10.56 4.58
CA LEU A 89 0.29 11.99 4.52
C LEU A 89 -0.94 12.89 4.34
N PRO A 90 -1.93 12.54 3.49
CA PRO A 90 -3.15 13.35 3.35
C PRO A 90 -3.96 13.47 4.65
N THR A 91 -3.95 12.42 5.48
CA THR A 91 -4.74 12.33 6.73
C THR A 91 -4.14 13.13 7.89
N LEU A 92 -2.86 13.51 7.81
CA LEU A 92 -2.17 14.30 8.83
C LEU A 92 -2.85 15.65 9.11
N SER A 93 -3.45 16.25 8.08
CA SER A 93 -4.13 17.54 8.21
C SER A 93 -5.42 17.42 9.02
N ALA A 94 -6.20 16.37 8.80
CA ALA A 94 -7.46 16.13 9.50
C ALA A 94 -7.28 15.61 10.93
N LEU A 95 -6.19 14.87 11.20
CA LEU A 95 -5.84 14.44 12.56
C LEU A 95 -5.58 15.61 13.53
N ARG A 96 -5.38 16.83 13.03
CA ARG A 96 -5.22 18.06 13.83
C ARG A 96 -6.54 18.74 14.18
N LEU A 97 -7.66 18.29 13.61
CA LEU A 97 -8.97 18.88 13.82
C LEU A 97 -9.80 18.10 14.84
N PRO A 98 -10.66 18.76 15.63
CA PRO A 98 -11.61 18.09 16.50
C PRO A 98 -12.57 17.21 15.69
N GLU A 99 -12.81 15.99 16.16
CA GLU A 99 -13.62 14.97 15.46
C GLU A 99 -15.01 15.45 15.03
N PRO A 100 -15.79 16.19 15.86
CA PRO A 100 -17.11 16.68 15.45
C PRO A 100 -17.06 17.67 14.28
N ARG A 101 -15.97 18.45 14.18
CA ARG A 101 -15.79 19.41 13.08
C ARG A 101 -15.45 18.74 11.76
N VAL A 102 -14.78 17.59 11.80
CA VAL A 102 -14.46 16.82 10.60
C VAL A 102 -15.72 16.17 10.04
N VAL A 103 -16.56 15.59 10.89
CA VAL A 103 -17.84 14.99 10.49
C VAL A 103 -18.83 16.04 9.98
N ALA A 104 -18.92 17.20 10.66
CA ALA A 104 -19.81 18.29 10.23
C ALA A 104 -19.45 18.85 8.84
N ARG A 105 -18.18 18.81 8.43
CA ARG A 105 -17.77 19.21 7.06
C ARG A 105 -18.26 18.26 5.98
N LEU A 106 -18.47 16.98 6.33
CA LEU A 106 -18.98 15.98 5.41
C LEU A 106 -20.51 16.09 5.25
N ALA A 107 -21.23 16.45 6.33
CA ALA A 107 -22.69 16.61 6.31
C ALA A 107 -23.17 17.93 5.67
N ALA A 108 -22.24 18.87 5.42
CA ALA A 108 -22.52 20.16 4.79
C ALA A 108 -22.26 20.16 3.27
N GLU A 109 -21.84 19.03 2.70
CA GLU A 109 -21.77 18.76 1.25
C GLU A 109 -23.00 17.98 0.80
#